data_AF-A0A7C3VH53-F1
#
_entry.id   AF-A0A7C3VH53-F1
#
_cell.length_a   1.000
_cell.length_b   1.000
_cell.length_c   1.000
_cell.angle_alpha   90.00
_cell.angle_beta   90.00
_cell.angle_gamma   90.00
#
_symmetry.space_group_name_H-M   'P 1'
#
loop_
_entity.id
_entity.type
_entity.pdbx_description
1 polymer ?
#
loop_
_entity_poly.entity_id
_entity_poly.type
_entity_poly.pdbx_seq_one_letter_code
_entity_poly.pdbx_strand_id
1 'polypeptide(L)'
;MNKEYAFFWGCTIQAKFPFMEKATRLVLDRLNIKYRDIDSFTCCPEKSLVKNIDETLFDLTGIRNIALAENENADIMSVCTGCYSNLKQIKAKVSSNLPYQKKLNQTLEKLNLNFSGKSSVYHFIEHLHDEVGLDRIRANVKYPLKGLNIAIHYGCHLVRPSHAINFDSPFDPRKYDNILRALGANVVNYKNKMMCCGQALDRVDEHDKSLVMARIKLDSINESKADAISTVCPSCFTQFDTNQFMLLKEGLNRQIPVVTLEELMCLAFGIEGAEDFISQHKIKAGKFMEKFNGIKALTDYSAVFDRDSLVRCYNCRACKNDCPMSLSFESYDPPLVIKMILDNDVERAMSSKIVWECLECHTCVELCPQNYSWETVLTTLKNLAIKNDVGPRNVKKAEELFFKTLRLGDPQEGMRKKLGLPPVKKTLDPEFKRIIDENIL
;
A
#
# COMPACT_ATOMS: atom_id res chain seq x y z
N MET A 1 5.91 -5.44 -24.19
CA MET A 1 5.99 -6.02 -22.83
C MET A 1 5.68 -7.52 -22.85
N ASN A 2 6.55 -8.34 -23.44
CA ASN A 2 6.32 -9.79 -23.59
C ASN A 2 7.39 -10.66 -22.92
N LYS A 3 8.18 -10.09 -21.99
CA LYS A 3 9.22 -10.81 -21.25
C LYS A 3 8.63 -11.36 -19.96
N GLU A 4 8.81 -12.65 -19.73
CA GLU A 4 8.36 -13.35 -18.53
C GLU A 4 9.55 -13.51 -17.57
N TYR A 5 9.28 -13.33 -16.27
CA TYR A 5 10.30 -13.39 -15.22
C TYR A 5 10.17 -14.65 -14.37
N ALA A 6 11.26 -15.38 -14.17
CA ALA A 6 11.36 -16.39 -13.13
C ALA A 6 11.60 -15.67 -11.79
N PHE A 7 10.63 -15.73 -10.88
CA PHE A 7 10.73 -15.04 -9.61
C PHE A 7 11.60 -15.84 -8.63
N PHE A 8 12.67 -15.21 -8.15
CA PHE A 8 13.62 -15.81 -7.23
C PHE A 8 13.37 -15.29 -5.81
N TRP A 9 12.60 -16.05 -5.04
CA TRP A 9 12.22 -15.72 -3.66
C TRP A 9 13.39 -15.84 -2.67
N GLY A 10 14.41 -16.63 -3.00
CA GLY A 10 15.47 -16.98 -2.08
C GLY A 10 14.94 -17.80 -0.89
N CYS A 11 15.76 -17.93 0.16
CA CYS A 11 15.43 -18.84 1.27
C CYS A 11 14.55 -18.20 2.36
N THR A 12 14.81 -16.94 2.72
CA THR A 12 14.23 -16.36 3.95
C THR A 12 12.79 -15.90 3.76
N ILE A 13 12.43 -15.44 2.55
CA ILE A 13 11.09 -14.93 2.28
C ILE A 13 10.07 -16.05 2.44
N GLN A 14 10.24 -17.16 1.72
CA GLN A 14 9.31 -18.28 1.78
C GLN A 14 9.29 -18.97 3.16
N ALA A 15 10.44 -19.04 3.84
CA ALA A 15 10.55 -19.74 5.11
C ALA A 15 10.10 -18.92 6.34
N LYS A 16 10.22 -17.59 6.31
CA LYS A 16 9.98 -16.74 7.49
C LYS A 16 9.03 -15.58 7.26
N PHE A 17 8.96 -15.05 6.04
CA PHE A 17 8.21 -13.82 5.73
C PHE A 17 7.27 -14.03 4.52
N PRO A 18 6.32 -14.98 4.58
CA PRO A 18 5.42 -15.28 3.46
C PRO A 18 4.53 -14.09 3.08
N PHE A 19 4.31 -13.15 3.99
CA PHE A 19 3.62 -11.89 3.68
C PHE A 19 4.36 -11.05 2.62
N MET A 20 5.70 -11.06 2.58
CA MET A 20 6.47 -10.37 1.55
C MET A 20 6.25 -11.01 0.17
N GLU A 21 6.22 -12.35 0.11
CA GLU A 21 5.89 -13.06 -1.12
C GLU A 21 4.48 -12.73 -1.59
N LYS A 22 3.49 -12.81 -0.69
CA LYS A 22 2.10 -12.50 -1.01
C LYS A 22 1.93 -11.06 -1.51
N ALA A 23 2.50 -10.09 -0.81
CA ALA A 23 2.48 -8.68 -1.21
C ALA A 23 3.14 -8.46 -2.57
N THR A 24 4.31 -9.08 -2.79
CA THR A 24 5.02 -8.99 -4.07
C THR A 24 4.17 -9.54 -5.23
N ARG A 25 3.58 -10.73 -5.08
CA ARG A 25 2.71 -11.34 -6.10
C ARG A 25 1.52 -10.43 -6.44
N LEU A 26 0.84 -9.90 -5.42
CA LEU A 26 -0.28 -8.97 -5.59
C LEU A 26 0.11 -7.70 -6.36
N VAL A 27 1.31 -7.16 -6.11
CA VAL A 27 1.84 -6.02 -6.85
C VAL A 27 2.18 -6.38 -8.30
N LEU A 28 2.81 -7.53 -8.54
CA LEU A 28 3.10 -8.01 -9.90
C LEU A 28 1.82 -8.20 -10.72
N ASP A 29 0.82 -8.84 -10.13
CA ASP A 29 -0.49 -9.08 -10.73
C ASP A 29 -1.18 -7.74 -11.05
N ARG A 30 -1.21 -6.79 -10.09
CA ARG A 30 -1.79 -5.46 -10.30
C ARG A 30 -1.11 -4.70 -11.44
N LEU A 31 0.20 -4.84 -11.57
CA LEU A 31 0.99 -4.23 -12.64
C LEU A 31 1.03 -5.08 -13.91
N ASN A 32 0.24 -6.15 -14.03
CA ASN A 32 0.22 -7.08 -15.16
C ASN A 32 1.63 -7.51 -15.60
N ILE A 33 2.52 -7.78 -14.64
CA ILE A 33 3.86 -8.30 -14.89
C ILE A 33 3.75 -9.82 -14.96
N LYS A 34 4.20 -10.43 -16.04
CA LYS A 34 4.20 -11.89 -16.18
C LYS A 34 5.39 -12.47 -15.43
N TYR A 35 5.11 -13.38 -14.50
CA TYR A 35 6.12 -14.10 -13.74
C TYR A 35 5.72 -15.56 -13.55
N ARG A 36 6.72 -16.39 -13.23
CA ARG A 36 6.55 -17.80 -12.87
C ARG A 36 7.49 -18.19 -11.75
N ASP A 37 7.14 -19.27 -11.08
CA ASP A 37 8.01 -19.94 -10.13
C ASP A 37 8.84 -21.01 -10.82
N ILE A 38 10.04 -21.24 -10.30
CA ILE A 38 10.88 -22.39 -10.67
C ILE A 38 11.19 -23.14 -9.38
N ASP A 39 10.47 -24.23 -9.14
CA ASP A 39 10.56 -25.04 -7.91
C ASP A 39 11.98 -25.57 -7.64
N SER A 40 12.77 -25.74 -8.70
CA SER A 40 14.15 -26.23 -8.62
C SER A 40 15.15 -25.19 -8.14
N PHE A 41 14.75 -23.93 -7.99
CA PHE A 41 15.60 -22.90 -7.39
C PHE A 41 16.02 -23.29 -5.97
N THR A 42 17.26 -22.93 -5.64
CA THR A 42 17.84 -23.18 -4.32
C THR A 42 18.35 -21.88 -3.72
N CYS A 43 19.31 -21.93 -2.80
CA CYS A 43 19.94 -20.72 -2.28
C CYS A 43 20.67 -19.96 -3.41
N CYS A 44 20.72 -18.63 -3.29
CA CYS A 44 21.43 -17.72 -4.20
C CYS A 44 22.95 -17.80 -4.16
N PRO A 45 23.52 -18.88 -3.63
CA PRO A 45 24.20 -19.00 -2.33
C PRO A 45 24.51 -17.72 -1.56
N GLU A 46 24.47 -17.76 -0.22
CA GLU A 46 24.88 -16.64 0.63
C GLU A 46 26.42 -16.50 0.62
N LYS A 47 26.91 -15.26 0.49
CA LYS A 47 28.33 -14.96 0.25
C LYS A 47 29.19 -15.12 1.49
N SER A 48 28.69 -14.73 2.66
CA SER A 48 29.42 -14.83 3.94
C SER A 48 29.58 -16.27 4.44
N LEU A 49 28.74 -17.18 3.95
CA LEU A 49 28.74 -18.60 4.30
C LEU A 49 29.35 -19.44 3.17
N VAL A 50 28.66 -19.57 2.04
CA VAL A 50 29.01 -20.57 1.01
C VAL A 50 30.30 -20.20 0.29
N LYS A 51 30.52 -18.92 -0.03
CA LYS A 51 31.75 -18.49 -0.72
C LYS A 51 33.00 -18.73 0.12
N ASN A 52 32.88 -18.58 1.44
CA ASN A 52 33.99 -18.78 2.37
C ASN A 52 34.29 -20.28 2.61
N ILE A 53 33.32 -21.16 2.32
CA ILE A 53 33.53 -22.61 2.31
C ILE A 53 34.25 -23.02 1.02
N ASP A 54 33.66 -22.68 -0.14
CA ASP A 54 34.24 -23.01 -1.45
C ASP A 54 33.72 -22.04 -2.53
N GLU A 55 34.64 -21.35 -3.19
CA GLU A 55 34.29 -20.36 -4.23
C GLU A 55 33.71 -21.01 -5.50
N THR A 56 34.14 -22.23 -5.84
CA THR A 56 33.60 -22.97 -6.99
C THR A 56 32.18 -23.43 -6.72
N LEU A 57 31.88 -23.88 -5.49
CA LEU A 57 30.52 -24.23 -5.07
C LEU A 57 29.60 -23.00 -5.10
N PHE A 58 30.09 -21.86 -4.63
CA PHE A 58 29.37 -20.59 -4.69
C PHE A 58 29.00 -20.21 -6.14
N ASP A 59 29.99 -20.21 -7.04
CA ASP A 59 29.75 -19.87 -8.44
C ASP A 59 28.85 -20.91 -9.14
N LEU A 60 29.11 -22.21 -8.93
CA LEU A 60 28.32 -23.31 -9.51
C LEU A 60 26.85 -23.23 -9.11
N THR A 61 26.56 -22.99 -7.83
CA THR A 61 25.17 -22.93 -7.33
C THR A 61 24.45 -21.71 -7.91
N GLY A 62 25.13 -20.56 -8.01
CA GLY A 62 24.56 -19.36 -8.63
C GLY A 62 24.26 -19.56 -10.12
N ILE A 63 25.22 -20.05 -10.90
CA ILE A 63 24.99 -20.28 -12.34
C ILE A 63 23.98 -21.40 -12.61
N ARG A 64 23.84 -22.38 -11.72
CA ARG A 64 22.78 -23.41 -11.81
C ARG A 64 21.40 -22.75 -11.77
N ASN A 65 21.17 -21.83 -10.82
CA ASN A 65 19.91 -21.11 -10.74
C ASN A 65 19.68 -20.24 -12.00
N ILE A 66 20.72 -19.62 -12.54
CA ILE A 66 20.58 -18.84 -13.79
C ILE A 66 20.29 -19.76 -14.99
N ALA A 67 20.96 -20.90 -15.10
CA ALA A 67 20.72 -21.88 -16.15
C ALA A 67 19.30 -22.46 -16.12
N LEU A 68 18.72 -22.64 -14.93
CA LEU A 68 17.32 -23.04 -14.77
C LEU A 68 16.36 -22.01 -15.39
N ALA A 69 16.61 -20.70 -15.16
CA ALA A 69 15.82 -19.65 -15.78
C ALA A 69 16.05 -19.56 -17.31
N GLU A 70 17.29 -19.79 -17.77
CA GLU A 70 17.62 -19.83 -19.20
C GLU A 70 16.89 -20.96 -19.94
N ASN A 71 16.79 -22.15 -19.35
CA ASN A 71 16.02 -23.26 -19.92
C ASN A 71 14.54 -22.92 -20.11
N GLU A 72 13.99 -22.10 -19.22
CA GLU A 72 12.61 -21.59 -19.30
C GLU A 72 12.47 -20.33 -20.16
N ASN A 73 13.55 -19.88 -20.81
CA ASN A 73 13.62 -18.63 -21.58
C ASN A 73 13.17 -17.39 -20.79
N ALA A 74 13.44 -17.37 -19.47
CA ALA A 74 13.01 -16.32 -18.55
C ALA A 74 14.21 -15.54 -17.98
N ASP A 75 14.02 -14.25 -17.75
CA ASP A 75 14.94 -13.47 -16.91
C ASP A 75 14.60 -13.69 -15.43
N ILE A 76 15.55 -13.46 -14.52
CA ILE A 76 15.34 -13.61 -13.08
C ILE A 76 14.94 -12.28 -12.47
N MET A 77 13.97 -12.28 -11.56
CA MET A 77 13.65 -11.14 -10.71
C MET A 77 13.67 -11.53 -9.23
N SER A 78 14.21 -10.68 -8.36
CA SER A 78 14.17 -10.90 -6.91
C SER A 78 13.89 -9.60 -6.14
N VAL A 79 13.15 -9.72 -5.04
CA VAL A 79 13.01 -8.67 -4.02
C VAL A 79 14.11 -8.71 -2.96
N CYS A 80 14.96 -9.75 -2.93
CA CYS A 80 16.02 -9.84 -1.95
C CYS A 80 17.31 -9.23 -2.48
N THR A 81 17.79 -8.14 -1.86
CA THR A 81 19.06 -7.50 -2.25
C THR A 81 20.25 -8.46 -2.24
N GLY A 82 20.29 -9.40 -1.29
CA GLY A 82 21.35 -10.41 -1.19
C GLY A 82 21.35 -11.38 -2.37
N CYS A 83 20.18 -11.93 -2.71
CA CYS A 83 20.02 -12.84 -3.85
C CYS A 83 20.36 -12.15 -5.17
N TYR A 84 19.80 -10.96 -5.37
CA TYR A 84 20.09 -10.10 -6.52
C TYR A 84 21.61 -9.86 -6.69
N SER A 85 22.28 -9.45 -5.60
CA SER A 85 23.70 -9.10 -5.66
C SER A 85 24.61 -10.28 -5.92
N ASN A 86 24.33 -11.43 -5.29
CA ASN A 86 25.14 -12.63 -5.46
C ASN A 86 24.99 -13.17 -6.88
N LEU A 87 23.75 -13.31 -7.39
CA LEU A 87 23.51 -13.81 -8.74
C LEU A 87 24.11 -12.88 -9.82
N LYS A 88 23.97 -11.54 -9.71
CA LYS A 88 24.62 -10.62 -10.65
C LYS A 88 26.15 -10.72 -10.61
N GLN A 89 26.77 -10.78 -9.42
CA GLN A 89 28.23 -10.91 -9.28
C GLN A 89 28.74 -12.24 -9.87
N ILE A 90 28.08 -13.36 -9.56
CA ILE A 90 28.42 -14.69 -10.09
C ILE A 90 28.31 -14.68 -11.62
N LYS A 91 27.19 -14.18 -12.15
CA LYS A 91 26.98 -14.05 -13.59
C LYS A 91 28.11 -13.26 -14.25
N ALA A 92 28.40 -12.06 -13.75
CA ALA A 92 29.44 -11.20 -14.31
C ALA A 92 30.82 -11.88 -14.29
N LYS A 93 31.19 -12.49 -13.17
CA LYS A 93 32.45 -13.23 -13.01
C LYS A 93 32.55 -14.38 -14.01
N VAL A 94 31.56 -15.28 -14.04
CA VAL A 94 31.61 -16.49 -14.87
C VAL A 94 31.52 -16.15 -16.36
N SER A 95 30.63 -15.23 -16.76
CA SER A 95 30.50 -14.81 -18.16
C SER A 95 31.75 -14.11 -18.70
N SER A 96 32.54 -13.45 -17.84
CA SER A 96 33.80 -12.82 -18.24
C SER A 96 34.98 -13.79 -18.40
N ASN A 97 34.84 -15.05 -17.97
CA ASN A 97 35.91 -16.05 -17.98
C ASN A 97 35.43 -17.34 -18.67
N LEU A 98 35.53 -17.38 -20.01
CA LEU A 98 35.05 -18.50 -20.83
C LEU A 98 35.67 -19.87 -20.43
N PRO A 99 36.97 -20.01 -20.14
CA PRO A 99 37.53 -21.28 -19.65
C PRO A 99 36.87 -21.75 -18.34
N TYR A 100 36.63 -20.82 -17.41
CA TYR A 100 35.98 -21.15 -16.15
C TYR A 100 34.50 -21.50 -16.34
N GLN A 101 33.78 -20.75 -17.19
CA GLN A 101 32.41 -21.07 -17.59
C GLN A 101 32.30 -22.49 -18.15
N LYS A 102 33.18 -22.87 -19.08
CA LYS A 102 33.21 -24.23 -19.66
C LYS A 102 33.41 -25.30 -18.59
N LYS A 103 34.34 -25.07 -17.64
CA LYS A 103 34.57 -25.99 -16.52
C LYS A 103 33.33 -26.18 -15.65
N LEU A 104 32.60 -25.10 -15.33
CA LEU A 104 31.37 -25.20 -14.55
C LEU A 104 30.24 -25.87 -15.34
N ASN A 105 30.12 -25.58 -16.64
CA ASN A 105 29.11 -26.21 -17.51
C ASN A 105 29.30 -27.73 -17.64
N GLN A 106 30.53 -28.25 -17.64
CA GLN A 106 30.78 -29.71 -17.56
C GLN A 106 30.13 -30.37 -16.33
N THR A 107 29.98 -29.61 -15.23
CA THR A 107 29.27 -30.10 -14.04
C THR A 107 27.75 -29.97 -14.20
N LEU A 108 27.27 -28.87 -14.78
CA LEU A 108 25.85 -28.63 -15.05
C LEU A 108 25.26 -29.60 -16.08
N GLU A 109 26.06 -30.09 -17.04
CA GLU A 109 25.65 -31.09 -18.03
C GLU A 109 25.11 -32.37 -17.37
N LYS A 110 25.66 -32.76 -16.21
CA LYS A 110 25.16 -33.90 -15.41
C LYS A 110 23.73 -33.70 -14.91
N LEU A 111 23.24 -32.47 -14.91
CA LEU A 111 21.89 -32.07 -14.53
C LEU A 111 21.04 -31.66 -15.74
N ASN A 112 21.52 -31.89 -16.97
CA ASN A 112 20.90 -31.41 -18.21
C ASN A 112 20.71 -29.88 -18.25
N LEU A 113 21.64 -29.14 -17.65
CA LEU A 113 21.66 -27.68 -17.63
C LEU A 113 22.90 -27.13 -18.35
N ASN A 114 22.77 -25.94 -18.93
CA ASN A 114 23.89 -25.24 -19.54
C ASN A 114 23.75 -23.73 -19.30
N PHE A 115 24.73 -23.12 -18.64
CA PHE A 115 24.75 -21.68 -18.41
C PHE A 115 25.40 -20.96 -19.60
N SER A 116 24.63 -20.13 -20.29
CA SER A 116 25.06 -19.32 -21.43
C SER A 116 25.24 -17.83 -21.09
N GLY A 117 24.66 -17.35 -19.99
CA GLY A 117 24.69 -15.94 -19.57
C GLY A 117 23.63 -15.06 -20.23
N LYS A 118 22.67 -15.66 -20.96
CA LYS A 118 21.59 -14.97 -21.67
C LYS A 118 20.57 -14.34 -20.71
N SER A 119 20.16 -15.06 -19.68
CA SER A 119 19.15 -14.55 -18.74
C SER A 119 19.73 -13.44 -17.89
N SER A 120 19.04 -12.31 -17.84
CA SER A 120 19.36 -11.18 -16.99
C SER A 120 18.81 -11.38 -15.58
N VAL A 121 19.41 -10.71 -14.61
CA VAL A 121 18.98 -10.76 -13.20
C VAL A 121 18.58 -9.34 -12.83
N TYR A 122 17.36 -9.14 -12.37
CA TYR A 122 16.84 -7.84 -11.98
C TYR A 122 16.48 -7.82 -10.49
N HIS A 123 16.69 -6.67 -9.87
CA HIS A 123 16.01 -6.39 -8.62
C HIS A 123 14.59 -5.88 -8.90
N PHE A 124 13.65 -6.18 -8.01
CA PHE A 124 12.28 -5.69 -8.10
C PHE A 124 12.20 -4.17 -8.30
N ILE A 125 12.95 -3.38 -7.51
CA ILE A 125 13.05 -1.91 -7.70
C ILE A 125 13.60 -1.52 -9.07
N GLU A 126 14.64 -2.21 -9.56
CA GLU A 126 15.27 -1.91 -10.85
C GLU A 126 14.23 -2.06 -11.96
N HIS A 127 13.51 -3.18 -11.94
CA HIS A 127 12.43 -3.46 -12.90
C HIS A 127 11.27 -2.45 -12.78
N LEU A 128 10.81 -2.16 -11.56
CA LEU A 128 9.75 -1.18 -11.34
C LEU A 128 10.11 0.21 -11.85
N HIS A 129 11.35 0.65 -11.66
CA HIS A 129 11.79 1.97 -12.08
C HIS A 129 12.06 2.04 -13.59
N ASP A 130 12.82 1.10 -14.13
CA ASP A 130 13.39 1.20 -15.48
C ASP A 130 12.48 0.59 -16.56
N GLU A 131 11.75 -0.48 -16.24
CA GLU A 131 10.91 -1.20 -17.22
C GLU A 131 9.42 -0.88 -17.08
N VAL A 132 8.90 -0.83 -15.84
CA VAL A 132 7.48 -0.50 -15.58
C VAL A 132 7.25 1.00 -15.71
N GLY A 133 8.18 1.80 -15.17
CA GLY A 133 8.14 3.25 -15.21
C GLY A 133 7.24 3.88 -14.14
N LEU A 134 7.65 5.07 -13.68
CA LEU A 134 6.98 5.78 -12.58
C LEU A 134 5.53 6.19 -12.90
N ASP A 135 5.22 6.50 -14.17
CA ASP A 135 3.87 6.91 -14.58
C ASP A 135 2.87 5.77 -14.45
N ARG A 136 3.29 4.55 -14.77
CA ARG A 136 2.45 3.35 -14.60
C ARG A 136 2.23 3.02 -13.13
N ILE A 137 3.25 3.25 -12.29
CA ILE A 137 3.10 3.14 -10.83
C ILE A 137 2.07 4.16 -10.35
N ARG A 138 2.19 5.44 -10.71
CA ARG A 138 1.23 6.51 -10.35
C ARG A 138 -0.19 6.17 -10.78
N ALA A 139 -0.37 5.63 -11.99
CA ALA A 139 -1.68 5.27 -12.52
C ALA A 139 -2.40 4.17 -11.73
N ASN A 140 -1.66 3.37 -10.96
CA ASN A 140 -2.23 2.32 -10.10
C ASN A 140 -2.46 2.77 -8.65
N VAL A 141 -2.04 3.98 -8.28
CA VAL A 141 -2.22 4.51 -6.92
C VAL A 141 -3.70 4.85 -6.72
N LYS A 142 -4.37 4.06 -5.88
CA LYS A 142 -5.71 4.37 -5.37
C LYS A 142 -5.64 5.26 -4.14
N TYR A 143 -4.71 4.99 -3.22
CA TYR A 143 -4.53 5.69 -1.95
C TYR A 143 -3.13 6.29 -1.89
N PRO A 144 -2.94 7.55 -2.33
CA PRO A 144 -1.63 8.18 -2.31
C PRO A 144 -1.08 8.24 -0.89
N LEU A 145 0.19 7.92 -0.67
CA LEU A 145 0.83 7.94 0.65
C LEU A 145 1.16 9.37 1.14
N LYS A 146 0.34 10.36 0.75
CA LYS A 146 0.58 11.78 0.97
C LYS A 146 0.55 12.11 2.45
N GLY A 147 1.61 12.75 2.93
CA GLY A 147 1.76 13.13 4.35
C GLY A 147 2.40 12.05 5.22
N LEU A 148 2.73 10.88 4.66
CA LEU A 148 3.58 9.88 5.31
C LEU A 148 5.06 10.16 5.01
N ASN A 149 5.84 10.32 6.08
CA ASN A 149 7.29 10.48 6.01
C ASN A 149 7.95 9.09 6.02
N ILE A 150 8.55 8.66 4.92
CA ILE A 150 9.15 7.32 4.81
C ILE A 150 10.67 7.43 4.75
N ALA A 151 11.36 6.78 5.68
CA ALA A 151 12.82 6.65 5.66
C ALA A 151 13.21 5.38 4.89
N ILE A 152 13.98 5.54 3.82
CA ILE A 152 14.44 4.39 3.02
C ILE A 152 15.69 3.78 3.65
N HIS A 153 15.69 2.47 3.83
CA HIS A 153 16.90 1.68 3.95
C HIS A 153 17.16 0.92 2.64
N TYR A 154 18.10 1.44 1.84
CA TYR A 154 18.43 0.88 0.52
C TYR A 154 18.94 -0.57 0.58
N GLY A 155 19.63 -0.94 1.66
CA GLY A 155 20.39 -2.18 1.72
C GLY A 155 21.71 -2.05 0.94
N CYS A 156 22.79 -2.58 1.51
CA CYS A 156 24.12 -2.46 0.90
C CYS A 156 24.20 -3.17 -0.46
N HIS A 157 23.57 -4.34 -0.59
CA HIS A 157 23.67 -5.21 -1.76
C HIS A 157 22.76 -4.78 -2.93
N LEU A 158 21.85 -3.80 -2.73
CA LEU A 158 21.05 -3.25 -3.82
C LEU A 158 21.88 -2.38 -4.77
N VAL A 159 22.82 -1.62 -4.21
CA VAL A 159 23.60 -0.58 -4.91
C VAL A 159 25.08 -0.92 -5.03
N ARG A 160 25.57 -1.92 -4.27
CA ARG A 160 26.99 -2.30 -4.23
C ARG A 160 27.18 -3.82 -4.36
N PRO A 161 28.28 -4.28 -4.98
CA PRO A 161 29.33 -3.47 -5.62
C PRO A 161 28.87 -2.89 -6.96
N SER A 162 29.06 -1.58 -7.18
CA SER A 162 28.46 -0.88 -8.32
C SER A 162 28.87 -1.42 -9.68
N HIS A 163 30.13 -1.85 -9.85
CA HIS A 163 30.65 -2.39 -11.11
C HIS A 163 29.94 -3.66 -11.60
N ALA A 164 29.41 -4.47 -10.68
CA ALA A 164 28.70 -5.71 -11.03
C ALA A 164 27.18 -5.51 -11.06
N ILE A 165 26.67 -4.64 -10.19
CA ILE A 165 25.23 -4.48 -9.97
C ILE A 165 24.63 -3.48 -10.94
N ASN A 166 25.34 -2.38 -11.26
CA ASN A 166 24.93 -1.33 -12.20
C ASN A 166 23.50 -0.81 -11.95
N PHE A 167 23.11 -0.67 -10.67
CA PHE A 167 21.77 -0.28 -10.29
C PHE A 167 21.58 1.25 -10.29
N ASP A 168 22.40 1.97 -9.52
CA ASP A 168 22.33 3.42 -9.34
C ASP A 168 23.66 3.91 -8.72
N SER A 169 23.79 5.21 -8.42
CA SER A 169 24.91 5.75 -7.64
C SER A 169 25.02 5.02 -6.29
N PRO A 170 26.20 4.46 -5.94
CA PRO A 170 26.36 3.70 -4.70
C PRO A 170 26.27 4.54 -3.43
N PHE A 171 26.37 5.87 -3.55
CA PHE A 171 26.37 6.82 -2.43
C PHE A 171 25.22 7.83 -2.48
N ASP A 172 24.57 8.01 -3.63
CA ASP A 172 23.37 8.87 -3.79
C ASP A 172 22.34 8.24 -4.74
N PRO A 173 21.79 7.05 -4.41
CA PRO A 173 20.79 6.39 -5.26
C PRO A 173 19.45 7.12 -5.19
N ARG A 174 18.68 7.04 -6.28
CA ARG A 174 17.40 7.75 -6.50
C ARG A 174 16.26 6.84 -6.93
N LYS A 175 16.52 5.66 -7.51
CA LYS A 175 15.44 4.78 -8.03
C LYS A 175 14.38 4.44 -6.98
N TYR A 176 14.79 4.06 -5.78
CA TYR A 176 13.85 3.73 -4.69
C TYR A 176 13.14 4.99 -4.16
N ASP A 177 13.86 6.09 -4.00
CA ASP A 177 13.28 7.40 -3.66
C ASP A 177 12.16 7.77 -4.65
N ASN A 178 12.42 7.61 -5.96
CA ASN A 178 11.48 7.96 -7.02
C ASN A 178 10.21 7.10 -7.00
N ILE A 179 10.33 5.80 -6.74
CA ILE A 179 9.16 4.91 -6.62
C ILE A 179 8.28 5.34 -5.44
N LEU A 180 8.85 5.56 -4.24
CA LEU A 180 8.06 5.98 -3.09
C LEU A 180 7.41 7.36 -3.30
N ARG A 181 8.10 8.29 -3.96
CA ARG A 181 7.51 9.57 -4.39
C ARG A 181 6.38 9.38 -5.39
N ALA A 182 6.49 8.42 -6.31
CA ALA A 182 5.42 8.07 -7.24
C ALA A 182 4.19 7.48 -6.54
N LEU A 183 4.38 6.79 -5.39
CA LEU A 183 3.27 6.39 -4.51
C LEU A 183 2.69 7.55 -3.68
N GLY A 184 3.27 8.75 -3.75
CA GLY A 184 2.82 9.94 -3.02
C GLY A 184 3.48 10.16 -1.66
N ALA A 185 4.42 9.32 -1.24
CA ALA A 185 5.11 9.45 0.04
C ALA A 185 6.13 10.61 0.06
N ASN A 186 6.33 11.21 1.24
CA ASN A 186 7.46 12.09 1.46
C ASN A 186 8.69 11.27 1.88
N VAL A 187 9.68 11.17 1.00
CA VAL A 187 10.91 10.42 1.31
C VAL A 187 11.86 11.31 2.11
N VAL A 188 12.07 10.97 3.38
CA VAL A 188 12.94 11.75 4.27
C VAL A 188 14.41 11.42 4.07
N ASN A 189 15.26 12.44 4.17
CA ASN A 189 16.70 12.26 4.24
C ASN A 189 17.15 12.23 5.71
N TYR A 190 18.16 11.44 6.02
CA TYR A 190 18.66 11.27 7.38
C TYR A 190 20.16 10.96 7.39
N LYS A 191 20.82 11.21 8.52
CA LYS A 191 22.25 10.92 8.68
C LYS A 191 22.51 9.44 8.46
N ASN A 192 23.66 9.11 7.88
CA ASN A 192 24.05 7.71 7.63
C ASN A 192 23.06 6.91 6.75
N LYS A 193 22.30 7.56 5.86
CA LYS A 193 21.33 6.90 4.94
C LYS A 193 21.92 5.69 4.21
N MET A 194 23.18 5.75 3.78
CA MET A 194 23.87 4.66 3.06
C MET A 194 24.67 3.67 3.94
N MET A 195 24.64 3.83 5.26
CA MET A 195 25.28 2.90 6.20
C MET A 195 24.55 1.53 6.21
N CYS A 196 25.32 0.46 6.43
CA CYS A 196 24.82 -0.91 6.57
C CYS A 196 23.91 -1.06 7.79
N CYS A 197 22.96 -2.00 7.76
CA CYS A 197 22.09 -2.31 8.90
C CYS A 197 22.80 -3.15 9.98
N GLY A 198 23.87 -3.86 9.63
CA GLY A 198 24.66 -4.69 10.55
C GLY A 198 24.25 -6.17 10.65
N GLN A 199 23.13 -6.57 10.05
CA GLN A 199 22.54 -7.91 10.24
C GLN A 199 23.50 -9.09 9.96
N ALA A 200 24.44 -8.93 9.03
CA ALA A 200 25.41 -9.97 8.72
C ALA A 200 26.26 -10.41 9.93
N LEU A 201 26.42 -9.55 10.94
CA LEU A 201 27.14 -9.86 12.18
C LEU A 201 26.46 -10.95 13.01
N ASP A 202 25.13 -11.09 12.91
CA ASP A 202 24.40 -12.20 13.56
C ASP A 202 24.82 -13.58 13.01
N ARG A 203 25.50 -13.64 11.86
CA ARG A 203 25.98 -14.89 11.24
C ARG A 203 27.31 -15.37 11.79
N VAL A 204 28.00 -14.53 12.55
CA VAL A 204 29.32 -14.80 13.13
C VAL A 204 29.32 -14.59 14.64
N ASP A 205 28.15 -14.78 15.26
CA ASP A 205 27.93 -14.67 16.71
C ASP A 205 28.28 -13.29 17.32
N GLU A 206 28.28 -12.24 16.49
CA GLU A 206 28.58 -10.86 16.90
C GLU A 206 27.29 -10.03 17.05
N HIS A 207 26.32 -10.60 17.79
CA HIS A 207 24.98 -10.02 17.92
C HIS A 207 25.00 -8.61 18.54
N ASP A 208 25.80 -8.39 19.58
CA ASP A 208 25.89 -7.07 20.23
C ASP A 208 26.36 -5.99 19.25
N LYS A 209 27.33 -6.30 18.39
CA LYS A 209 27.80 -5.37 17.34
C LYS A 209 26.72 -5.15 16.27
N SER A 210 25.95 -6.19 15.92
CA SER A 210 24.78 -6.09 15.03
C SER A 210 23.77 -5.08 15.59
N LEU A 211 23.43 -5.20 16.87
CA LEU A 211 22.50 -4.31 17.57
C LEU A 211 23.01 -2.86 17.65
N VAL A 212 24.30 -2.65 17.91
CA VAL A 212 24.92 -1.31 17.88
C VAL A 212 24.74 -0.64 16.51
N MET A 213 24.96 -1.36 15.41
CA MET A 213 24.76 -0.80 14.07
C MET A 213 23.29 -0.47 13.79
N ALA A 214 22.37 -1.33 14.23
CA ALA A 214 20.93 -1.05 14.12
C ALA A 214 20.54 0.20 14.92
N ARG A 215 21.04 0.35 16.15
CA ARG A 215 20.75 1.51 17.01
C ARG A 215 21.22 2.83 16.36
N ILE A 216 22.45 2.90 15.85
CA ILE A 216 22.97 4.11 15.16
C ILE A 216 22.03 4.54 14.02
N LYS A 217 21.53 3.57 13.25
CA LYS A 217 20.57 3.80 12.17
C LYS A 217 19.21 4.24 12.68
N LEU A 218 18.65 3.54 13.67
CA LEU A 218 17.34 3.85 14.24
C LEU A 218 17.32 5.24 14.87
N ASP A 219 18.38 5.64 15.58
CA ASP A 219 18.52 6.98 16.16
C ASP A 219 18.55 8.06 15.06
N SER A 220 19.35 7.84 14.00
CA SER A 220 19.42 8.76 12.85
C SER A 220 18.06 8.90 12.14
N ILE A 221 17.30 7.82 12.03
CA ILE A 221 15.97 7.83 11.41
C ILE A 221 14.95 8.52 12.33
N ASN A 222 14.99 8.28 13.63
CA ASN A 222 14.11 8.92 14.60
C ASN A 222 14.29 10.45 14.61
N GLU A 223 15.52 10.95 14.48
CA GLU A 223 15.82 12.39 14.30
C GLU A 223 15.11 12.99 13.08
N SER A 224 14.88 12.21 12.02
CA SER A 224 14.24 12.66 10.77
C SER A 224 12.71 12.74 10.83
N LYS A 225 12.09 12.35 11.97
CA LYS A 225 10.63 12.30 12.14
C LYS A 225 9.92 11.42 11.10
N ALA A 226 10.57 10.32 10.69
CA ALA A 226 9.97 9.30 9.86
C ALA A 226 8.79 8.61 10.57
N ASP A 227 7.77 8.26 9.81
CA ASP A 227 6.60 7.49 10.24
C ASP A 227 6.84 5.99 10.11
N ALA A 228 7.65 5.57 9.14
CA ALA A 228 8.08 4.19 8.94
C ALA A 228 9.45 4.10 8.23
N ILE A 229 10.11 2.95 8.40
CA ILE A 229 11.26 2.53 7.60
C ILE A 229 10.76 1.68 6.44
N SER A 230 11.20 1.96 5.22
CA SER A 230 10.98 1.06 4.09
C SER A 230 12.24 0.29 3.72
N THR A 231 12.08 -1.03 3.52
CA THR A 231 13.16 -1.94 3.12
C THR A 231 12.68 -2.87 2.01
N VAL A 232 13.65 -3.44 1.28
CA VAL A 232 13.44 -4.48 0.26
C VAL A 232 14.41 -5.63 0.49
N CYS A 233 14.58 -6.05 1.74
CA CYS A 233 15.52 -7.11 2.06
C CYS A 233 15.07 -7.83 3.33
N PRO A 234 14.87 -9.16 3.30
CA PRO A 234 14.42 -9.91 4.46
C PRO A 234 15.41 -9.84 5.63
N SER A 235 16.71 -9.75 5.37
CA SER A 235 17.72 -9.51 6.41
C SER A 235 17.59 -8.11 7.01
N CYS A 236 17.43 -7.07 6.18
CA CYS A 236 17.27 -5.71 6.71
C CYS A 236 15.95 -5.58 7.49
N PHE A 237 14.88 -6.22 7.02
CA PHE A 237 13.63 -6.31 7.76
C PHE A 237 13.81 -6.98 9.11
N THR A 238 14.48 -8.15 9.16
CA THR A 238 14.80 -8.83 10.44
C THR A 238 15.54 -7.89 11.40
N GLN A 239 16.50 -7.12 10.89
CA GLN A 239 17.30 -6.18 11.68
C GLN A 239 16.47 -5.05 12.27
N PHE A 240 15.59 -4.44 11.48
CA PHE A 240 14.81 -3.29 11.93
C PHE A 240 13.49 -3.67 12.58
N ASP A 241 12.96 -4.87 12.37
CA ASP A 241 11.72 -5.34 13.02
C ASP A 241 12.05 -6.21 14.23
N THR A 242 12.67 -7.37 14.03
CA THR A 242 12.95 -8.31 15.12
C THR A 242 13.99 -7.79 16.11
N ASN A 243 15.11 -7.28 15.63
CA ASN A 243 16.20 -6.85 16.53
C ASN A 243 15.88 -5.49 17.19
N GLN A 244 15.05 -4.65 16.57
CA GLN A 244 14.53 -3.43 17.22
C GLN A 244 13.72 -3.75 18.48
N PHE A 245 12.96 -4.85 18.49
CA PHE A 245 12.21 -5.26 19.68
C PHE A 245 13.13 -5.53 20.88
N MET A 246 14.33 -6.06 20.63
CA MET A 246 15.34 -6.27 21.67
C MET A 246 15.95 -4.94 22.11
N LEU A 247 16.30 -4.06 21.17
CA LEU A 247 16.82 -2.72 21.46
C LEU A 247 15.86 -1.85 22.29
N LEU A 248 14.55 -2.02 22.13
CA LEU A 248 13.55 -1.34 22.97
C LEU A 248 13.66 -1.72 24.45
N LYS A 249 14.03 -2.98 24.76
CA LYS A 249 14.28 -3.43 26.14
C LYS A 249 15.56 -2.83 26.71
N GLU A 250 16.52 -2.47 25.86
CA GLU A 250 17.79 -1.83 26.20
C GLU A 250 17.72 -0.29 26.15
N GLY A 251 16.51 0.28 26.22
CA GLY A 251 16.33 1.74 26.30
C GLY A 251 16.48 2.47 24.96
N LEU A 252 16.06 1.88 23.84
CA LEU A 252 15.88 2.63 22.60
C LEU A 252 14.71 3.61 22.77
N ASN A 253 14.95 4.90 22.51
CA ASN A 253 14.02 5.99 22.84
C ASN A 253 12.65 5.89 22.15
N ARG A 254 12.62 5.38 20.92
CA ARG A 254 11.42 5.37 20.09
C ARG A 254 11.42 4.21 19.13
N GLN A 255 10.31 3.46 19.13
CA GLN A 255 10.03 2.48 18.09
C GLN A 255 9.60 3.16 16.78
N ILE A 256 10.00 2.58 15.66
CA ILE A 256 9.55 2.96 14.32
C ILE A 256 9.19 1.68 13.53
N PRO A 257 7.98 1.58 12.94
CA PRO A 257 7.59 0.40 12.19
C PRO A 257 8.40 0.25 10.90
N VAL A 258 8.55 -1.00 10.46
CA VAL A 258 9.18 -1.35 9.19
C VAL A 258 8.09 -1.80 8.24
N VAL A 259 7.96 -1.17 7.08
CA VAL A 259 6.96 -1.53 6.06
C VAL A 259 7.68 -1.69 4.73
N THR A 260 7.68 -2.90 4.16
CA THR A 260 8.43 -3.17 2.93
C THR A 260 7.86 -2.40 1.74
N LEU A 261 8.65 -2.27 0.66
CA LEU A 261 8.18 -1.54 -0.52
C LEU A 261 6.91 -2.18 -1.09
N GLU A 262 6.88 -3.51 -1.21
CA GLU A 262 5.73 -4.25 -1.72
C GLU A 262 4.48 -4.07 -0.85
N GLU A 263 4.62 -3.99 0.48
CA GLU A 263 3.51 -3.66 1.38
C GLU A 263 3.00 -2.22 1.18
N LEU A 264 3.92 -1.24 1.08
CA LEU A 264 3.55 0.14 0.78
C LEU A 264 2.85 0.27 -0.57
N MET A 265 3.27 -0.51 -1.57
CA MET A 265 2.61 -0.58 -2.86
C MET A 265 1.23 -1.21 -2.76
N CYS A 266 1.05 -2.31 -2.01
CA CYS A 266 -0.26 -2.91 -1.76
C CYS A 266 -1.23 -1.91 -1.11
N LEU A 267 -0.79 -1.20 -0.07
CA LEU A 267 -1.56 -0.13 0.57
C LEU A 267 -1.92 0.97 -0.44
N ALA A 268 -0.92 1.50 -1.15
CA ALA A 268 -1.13 2.60 -2.09
C ALA A 268 -2.02 2.23 -3.29
N PHE A 269 -1.96 0.98 -3.73
CA PHE A 269 -2.82 0.45 -4.80
C PHE A 269 -4.22 0.09 -4.30
N GLY A 270 -4.48 0.15 -2.98
CA GLY A 270 -5.76 -0.25 -2.40
C GLY A 270 -6.06 -1.72 -2.62
N ILE A 271 -5.05 -2.57 -2.46
CA ILE A 271 -5.23 -4.02 -2.48
C ILE A 271 -5.91 -4.44 -1.17
N GLU A 272 -6.99 -5.20 -1.28
CA GLU A 272 -7.76 -5.69 -0.13
C GLU A 272 -6.91 -6.59 0.78
N GLY A 273 -7.02 -6.39 2.09
CA GLY A 273 -6.26 -7.14 3.10
C GLY A 273 -4.78 -6.75 3.21
N ALA A 274 -4.34 -5.68 2.53
CA ALA A 274 -2.94 -5.22 2.60
C ALA A 274 -2.52 -4.83 4.03
N GLU A 275 -3.46 -4.33 4.84
CA GLU A 275 -3.24 -3.97 6.24
C GLU A 275 -2.87 -5.18 7.11
N ASP A 276 -3.31 -6.39 6.75
CA ASP A 276 -3.05 -7.63 7.49
C ASP A 276 -1.61 -8.11 7.37
N PHE A 277 -0.87 -7.69 6.34
CA PHE A 277 0.55 -8.01 6.23
C PHE A 277 1.35 -7.30 7.32
N ILE A 278 1.02 -6.03 7.58
CA ILE A 278 1.71 -5.17 8.53
C ILE A 278 1.35 -5.54 9.98
N SER A 279 0.14 -6.05 10.22
CA SER A 279 -0.28 -6.46 11.57
C SER A 279 0.55 -7.64 12.12
N GLN A 280 1.14 -8.46 11.24
CA GLN A 280 1.97 -9.61 11.55
C GLN A 280 3.40 -9.24 12.01
N HIS A 281 3.81 -7.98 11.85
CA HIS A 281 5.15 -7.53 12.22
C HIS A 281 5.34 -7.49 13.75
N LYS A 282 6.60 -7.62 14.19
CA LYS A 282 6.92 -7.56 15.62
C LYS A 282 6.81 -6.14 16.16
N ILE A 283 7.28 -5.15 15.42
CA ILE A 283 7.13 -3.74 15.75
C ILE A 283 5.78 -3.24 15.27
N LYS A 284 4.97 -2.73 16.21
CA LYS A 284 3.60 -2.32 15.91
C LYS A 284 3.55 -1.01 15.14
N ALA A 285 2.81 -1.03 14.03
CA ALA A 285 2.63 0.09 13.12
C ALA A 285 1.40 0.97 13.42
N GLY A 286 0.84 0.94 14.64
CA GLY A 286 -0.44 1.59 14.96
C GLY A 286 -0.54 3.06 14.52
N LYS A 287 0.43 3.89 14.88
CA LYS A 287 0.46 5.32 14.48
C LYS A 287 0.62 5.52 12.97
N PHE A 288 1.36 4.63 12.31
CA PHE A 288 1.53 4.66 10.86
C PHE A 288 0.20 4.31 10.17
N MET A 289 -0.46 3.25 10.64
CA MET A 289 -1.75 2.80 10.11
C MET A 289 -2.87 3.80 10.39
N GLU A 290 -2.90 4.46 11.55
CA GLU A 290 -3.85 5.53 11.84
C GLU A 290 -3.74 6.68 10.83
N LYS A 291 -2.51 7.14 10.55
CA LYS A 291 -2.26 8.14 9.52
C LYS A 291 -2.67 7.66 8.13
N PHE A 292 -2.30 6.43 7.76
CA PHE A 292 -2.68 5.85 6.48
C PHE A 292 -4.20 5.72 6.32
N ASN A 293 -4.91 5.26 7.34
CA ASN A 293 -6.37 5.12 7.33
C ASN A 293 -7.07 6.47 7.18
N GLY A 294 -6.54 7.53 7.81
CA GLY A 294 -7.01 8.90 7.56
C GLY A 294 -6.87 9.32 6.08
N ILE A 295 -5.78 8.92 5.42
CA ILE A 295 -5.56 9.19 3.98
C ILE A 295 -6.46 8.33 3.09
N LYS A 296 -6.66 7.06 3.45
CA LYS A 296 -7.57 6.14 2.77
C LYS A 296 -9.00 6.66 2.80
N ALA A 297 -9.49 7.01 4.00
CA ALA A 297 -10.79 7.65 4.19
C ALA A 297 -10.93 8.90 3.32
N LEU A 298 -9.93 9.80 3.36
CA LEU A 298 -9.93 10.99 2.50
C LEU A 298 -10.12 10.69 1.03
N THR A 299 -9.41 9.67 0.53
CA THR A 299 -9.42 9.35 -0.88
C THR A 299 -10.76 8.74 -1.28
N ASP A 300 -11.28 7.82 -0.49
CA ASP A 300 -12.59 7.21 -0.70
C ASP A 300 -13.71 8.29 -0.72
N TYR A 301 -13.58 9.33 0.12
CA TYR A 301 -14.54 10.44 0.13
C TYR A 301 -14.24 11.55 -0.88
N SER A 302 -13.01 11.70 -1.38
CA SER A 302 -12.66 12.70 -2.42
C SER A 302 -13.25 12.39 -3.79
N ALA A 303 -13.56 11.10 -4.05
CA ALA A 303 -14.37 10.71 -5.21
C ALA A 303 -15.81 11.24 -5.13
N VAL A 304 -16.26 11.64 -3.93
CA VAL A 304 -17.62 12.11 -3.65
C VAL A 304 -17.66 13.61 -3.31
N PHE A 305 -16.59 14.16 -2.72
CA PHE A 305 -16.46 15.57 -2.39
C PHE A 305 -15.25 16.21 -3.09
N ASP A 306 -15.50 17.26 -3.87
CA ASP A 306 -14.43 18.08 -4.44
C ASP A 306 -13.84 19.01 -3.36
N ARG A 307 -12.56 18.81 -3.03
CA ARG A 307 -11.89 19.53 -1.93
C ARG A 307 -11.85 21.04 -2.17
N ASP A 308 -11.59 21.48 -3.39
CA ASP A 308 -11.50 22.91 -3.69
C ASP A 308 -12.88 23.58 -3.55
N SER A 309 -13.94 22.90 -3.99
CA SER A 309 -15.32 23.32 -3.74
C SER A 309 -15.68 23.31 -2.25
N LEU A 310 -15.23 22.32 -1.47
CA LEU A 310 -15.43 22.30 -0.02
C LEU A 310 -14.72 23.46 0.68
N VAL A 311 -13.50 23.81 0.28
CA VAL A 311 -12.78 24.97 0.84
C VAL A 311 -13.53 26.27 0.54
N ARG A 312 -14.01 26.44 -0.71
CA ARG A 312 -14.84 27.60 -1.08
C ARG A 312 -16.15 27.63 -0.28
N CYS A 313 -16.81 26.49 -0.13
CA CYS A 313 -18.05 26.32 0.62
C CYS A 313 -17.85 26.68 2.11
N TYR A 314 -16.80 26.15 2.73
CA TYR A 314 -16.43 26.43 4.13
C TYR A 314 -16.20 27.91 4.38
N ASN A 315 -15.47 28.58 3.49
CA ASN A 315 -15.17 30.00 3.62
C ASN A 315 -16.38 30.91 3.35
N CYS A 316 -17.33 30.46 2.52
CA CYS A 316 -18.51 31.23 2.15
C CYS A 316 -19.48 31.44 3.32
N ARG A 317 -19.70 30.40 4.15
CA ARG A 317 -20.58 30.42 5.33
C ARG A 317 -22.03 30.87 5.10
N ALA A 318 -22.51 30.95 3.86
CA ALA A 318 -23.91 31.31 3.54
C ALA A 318 -24.92 30.42 4.30
N CYS A 319 -24.64 29.11 4.41
CA CYS A 319 -25.46 28.18 5.17
C CYS A 319 -25.56 28.47 6.69
N LYS A 320 -24.65 29.27 7.26
CA LYS A 320 -24.78 29.75 8.65
C LYS A 320 -25.69 30.97 8.74
N ASN A 321 -25.69 31.82 7.73
CA ASN A 321 -26.38 33.11 7.76
C ASN A 321 -27.80 33.04 7.20
N ASP A 322 -28.04 32.17 6.21
CA ASP A 322 -29.30 32.15 5.45
C ASP A 322 -30.16 30.90 5.76
N CYS A 323 -29.61 29.91 6.46
CA CYS A 323 -30.35 28.68 6.77
C CYS A 323 -31.37 28.92 7.89
N PRO A 324 -32.66 28.57 7.69
CA PRO A 324 -33.68 28.69 8.73
C PRO A 324 -33.31 27.93 10.02
N MET A 325 -32.65 26.77 9.90
CA MET A 325 -32.18 26.01 11.06
C MET A 325 -31.05 26.72 11.80
N SER A 326 -30.07 27.27 11.09
CA SER A 326 -28.97 28.04 11.68
C SER A 326 -29.47 29.31 12.40
N LEU A 327 -30.50 29.95 11.83
CA LEU A 327 -31.13 31.16 12.39
C LEU A 327 -32.01 30.85 13.60
N SER A 328 -32.61 29.66 13.65
CA SER A 328 -33.53 29.27 14.74
C SER A 328 -32.82 28.55 15.89
N PHE A 329 -31.71 27.86 15.62
CA PHE A 329 -31.03 27.00 16.58
C PHE A 329 -29.52 27.21 16.53
N GLU A 330 -28.95 27.77 17.60
CA GLU A 330 -27.52 28.05 17.71
C GLU A 330 -26.66 26.78 17.56
N SER A 331 -27.18 25.64 18.02
CA SER A 331 -26.50 24.34 17.92
C SER A 331 -26.39 23.79 16.50
N TYR A 332 -27.12 24.35 15.53
CA TYR A 332 -27.01 23.96 14.12
C TYR A 332 -25.92 24.78 13.45
N ASP A 333 -24.77 24.15 13.21
CA ASP A 333 -23.59 24.79 12.61
C ASP A 333 -23.05 23.99 11.41
N PRO A 334 -23.63 24.18 10.21
CA PRO A 334 -23.16 23.53 8.98
C PRO A 334 -21.65 23.68 8.69
N PRO A 335 -21.02 24.86 8.87
CA PRO A 335 -19.58 25.00 8.70
C PRO A 335 -18.74 24.03 9.55
N LEU A 336 -19.20 23.62 10.73
CA LEU A 336 -18.49 22.65 11.57
C LEU A 336 -18.40 21.29 10.88
N VAL A 337 -19.47 20.84 10.22
CA VAL A 337 -19.48 19.56 9.49
C VAL A 337 -18.58 19.63 8.27
N ILE A 338 -18.62 20.74 7.53
CA ILE A 338 -17.69 20.96 6.41
C ILE A 338 -16.23 20.96 6.91
N LYS A 339 -15.97 21.56 8.09
CA LYS A 339 -14.66 21.55 8.73
C LYS A 339 -14.22 20.15 9.11
N MET A 340 -15.11 19.31 9.65
CA MET A 340 -14.82 17.89 9.93
C MET A 340 -14.38 17.16 8.66
N ILE A 341 -15.08 17.38 7.53
CA ILE A 341 -14.68 16.81 6.24
C ILE A 341 -13.29 17.32 5.81
N LEU A 342 -13.05 18.63 5.91
CA LEU A 342 -11.76 19.26 5.57
C LEU A 342 -10.61 18.84 6.50
N ASP A 343 -10.92 18.42 7.73
CA ASP A 343 -10.00 17.88 8.74
C ASP A 343 -9.85 16.35 8.65
N ASN A 344 -10.46 15.74 7.63
CA ASN A 344 -10.38 14.31 7.36
C ASN A 344 -11.13 13.41 8.35
N ASP A 345 -12.13 13.96 9.05
CA ASP A 345 -12.96 13.27 10.03
C ASP A 345 -14.39 13.08 9.49
N VAL A 346 -14.50 12.38 8.35
CA VAL A 346 -15.78 12.16 7.66
C VAL A 346 -16.69 11.23 8.45
N GLU A 347 -16.16 10.26 9.18
CA GLU A 347 -16.96 9.40 10.06
C GLU A 347 -17.71 10.20 11.12
N ARG A 348 -17.03 11.16 11.76
CA ARG A 348 -17.69 12.09 12.68
C ARG A 348 -18.65 13.03 11.97
N ALA A 349 -18.31 13.49 10.76
CA ALA A 349 -19.20 14.31 9.96
C ALA A 349 -20.52 13.57 9.65
N MET A 350 -20.45 12.31 9.19
CA MET A 350 -21.60 11.45 8.91
C MET A 350 -22.44 11.14 10.16
N SER A 351 -21.77 10.94 11.30
CA SER A 351 -22.41 10.66 12.59
C SER A 351 -22.97 11.91 13.27
N SER A 352 -22.72 13.11 12.71
CA SER A 352 -23.17 14.36 13.31
C SER A 352 -24.68 14.52 13.17
N LYS A 353 -25.34 14.87 14.28
CA LYS A 353 -26.78 15.21 14.28
C LYS A 353 -27.13 16.35 13.31
N ILE A 354 -26.18 17.26 13.05
CA ILE A 354 -26.36 18.41 12.14
C ILE A 354 -26.69 17.92 10.72
N VAL A 355 -26.20 16.74 10.31
CA VAL A 355 -26.53 16.14 9.01
C VAL A 355 -28.03 15.84 8.90
N TRP A 356 -28.62 15.35 9.98
CA TRP A 356 -30.01 14.88 10.02
C TRP A 356 -31.02 15.95 10.45
N GLU A 357 -30.55 17.06 11.03
CA GLU A 357 -31.36 18.23 11.38
C GLU A 357 -31.69 19.13 10.16
N CYS A 358 -31.11 18.87 8.98
CA CYS A 358 -31.44 19.61 7.76
C CYS A 358 -32.87 19.33 7.28
N LEU A 359 -33.62 20.41 7.02
CA LEU A 359 -35.01 20.38 6.55
C LEU A 359 -35.18 20.15 5.03
N GLU A 360 -34.09 20.08 4.26
CA GLU A 360 -34.13 19.91 2.79
C GLU A 360 -35.01 20.96 2.07
N CYS A 361 -35.07 22.18 2.61
CA CYS A 361 -35.83 23.29 2.00
C CYS A 361 -35.17 23.92 0.76
N HIS A 362 -33.96 23.48 0.40
CA HIS A 362 -33.16 23.98 -0.72
C HIS A 362 -32.84 25.50 -0.74
N THR A 363 -33.13 26.26 0.33
CA THR A 363 -32.75 27.68 0.43
C THR A 363 -31.26 27.92 0.16
N CYS A 364 -30.40 27.02 0.66
CA CYS A 364 -28.96 27.11 0.45
C CYS A 364 -28.51 26.83 -0.99
N VAL A 365 -29.36 26.24 -1.84
CA VAL A 365 -29.11 26.03 -3.27
C VAL A 365 -29.35 27.34 -4.01
N GLU A 366 -30.52 27.94 -3.81
CA GLU A 366 -30.93 29.20 -4.47
C GLU A 366 -30.00 30.38 -4.15
N LEU A 367 -29.50 30.43 -2.92
CA LEU A 367 -28.64 31.51 -2.45
C LEU A 367 -27.14 31.21 -2.62
N CYS A 368 -26.76 30.06 -3.19
CA CYS A 368 -25.36 29.64 -3.24
C CYS A 368 -24.54 30.46 -4.26
N PRO A 369 -23.54 31.24 -3.82
CA PRO A 369 -22.67 31.95 -4.76
C PRO A 369 -21.56 31.05 -5.35
N GLN A 370 -21.42 29.81 -4.86
CA GLN A 370 -20.33 28.90 -5.22
C GLN A 370 -20.75 27.78 -6.18
N ASN A 371 -22.05 27.67 -6.50
CA ASN A 371 -22.61 26.54 -7.26
C ASN A 371 -22.21 25.15 -6.70
N TYR A 372 -21.97 25.10 -5.38
CA TYR A 372 -21.65 23.89 -4.60
C TYR A 372 -22.25 24.07 -3.19
N SER A 373 -23.56 23.81 -3.13
CA SER A 373 -24.38 24.18 -1.97
C SER A 373 -24.18 23.24 -0.78
N TRP A 374 -24.65 23.68 0.39
CA TRP A 374 -24.68 22.85 1.59
C TRP A 374 -25.56 21.59 1.40
N GLU A 375 -26.60 21.66 0.57
CA GLU A 375 -27.44 20.52 0.22
C GLU A 375 -26.62 19.40 -0.43
N THR A 376 -25.73 19.74 -1.36
CA THR A 376 -24.91 18.75 -2.07
C THR A 376 -23.99 18.01 -1.10
N VAL A 377 -23.42 18.73 -0.14
CA VAL A 377 -22.58 18.15 0.91
C VAL A 377 -23.42 17.25 1.82
N LEU A 378 -24.59 17.70 2.24
CA LEU A 378 -25.49 16.96 3.11
C LEU A 378 -26.05 15.69 2.49
N THR A 379 -26.57 15.76 1.27
CA THR A 379 -27.15 14.60 0.58
C THR A 379 -26.10 13.51 0.39
N THR A 380 -24.88 13.93 0.05
CA THR A 380 -23.72 13.03 0.01
C THR A 380 -23.45 12.37 1.37
N LEU A 381 -23.38 13.16 2.45
CA LEU A 381 -23.15 12.63 3.80
C LEU A 381 -24.28 11.70 4.27
N LYS A 382 -25.55 12.02 3.98
CA LYS A 382 -26.71 11.18 4.31
C LYS A 382 -26.65 9.85 3.59
N ASN A 383 -26.35 9.85 2.29
CA ASN A 383 -26.19 8.63 1.50
C ASN A 383 -25.07 7.74 2.05
N LEU A 384 -23.93 8.34 2.38
CA LEU A 384 -22.81 7.62 3.00
C LEU A 384 -23.18 7.09 4.39
N ALA A 385 -23.88 7.88 5.22
CA ALA A 385 -24.33 7.46 6.53
C ALA A 385 -25.33 6.30 6.48
N ILE A 386 -26.24 6.27 5.51
CA ILE A 386 -27.16 5.14 5.29
C ILE A 386 -26.39 3.89 4.88
N LYS A 387 -25.48 4.00 3.89
CA LYS A 387 -24.62 2.89 3.45
C LYS A 387 -23.75 2.29 4.57
N ASN A 388 -23.39 3.11 5.57
CA ASN A 388 -22.60 2.69 6.72
C ASN A 388 -23.44 2.41 7.98
N ASP A 389 -24.77 2.35 7.86
CA ASP A 389 -25.70 2.05 8.96
C ASP A 389 -25.68 3.07 10.15
N VAL A 390 -25.30 4.32 9.88
CA VAL A 390 -25.13 5.42 10.87
C VAL A 390 -26.39 6.31 11.01
N GLY A 391 -27.44 6.08 10.21
CA GLY A 391 -28.64 6.92 10.17
C GLY A 391 -29.60 6.82 11.39
N PRO A 392 -30.45 7.83 11.65
CA PRO A 392 -31.47 7.81 12.69
C PRO A 392 -32.46 6.65 12.52
N ARG A 393 -32.95 6.11 13.64
CA ARG A 393 -33.88 4.97 13.65
C ARG A 393 -35.14 5.17 12.79
N ASN A 394 -35.68 6.39 12.75
CA ASN A 394 -36.88 6.68 11.96
C ASN A 394 -36.61 6.65 10.45
N VAL A 395 -35.40 7.04 10.03
CA VAL A 395 -34.97 6.97 8.62
C VAL A 395 -34.81 5.51 8.22
N LYS A 396 -34.14 4.69 9.03
CA LYS A 396 -34.01 3.25 8.79
C LYS A 396 -35.37 2.54 8.66
N LYS A 397 -36.32 2.86 9.55
CA LYS A 397 -37.69 2.32 9.45
C LYS A 397 -38.41 2.73 8.17
N ALA A 398 -38.23 3.98 7.72
CA ALA A 398 -38.82 4.47 6.49
C ALA A 398 -38.20 3.80 5.26
N GLU A 399 -36.89 3.57 5.27
CA GLU A 399 -36.14 2.84 4.25
C GLU A 399 -36.59 1.37 4.15
N GLU A 400 -36.66 0.65 5.28
CA GLU A 400 -37.18 -0.73 5.34
C GLU A 400 -38.61 -0.82 4.78
N LEU A 401 -39.47 0.13 5.17
CA LEU A 401 -40.84 0.21 4.66
C LEU A 401 -40.86 0.48 3.16
N PHE A 402 -40.00 1.37 2.67
CA PHE A 402 -39.88 1.68 1.25
C PHE A 402 -39.40 0.46 0.47
N PHE A 403 -38.35 -0.23 0.88
CA PHE A 403 -37.91 -1.43 0.15
C PHE A 403 -38.95 -2.55 0.19
N LYS A 404 -39.72 -2.67 1.28
CA LYS A 404 -40.79 -3.67 1.38
C LYS A 404 -42.02 -3.34 0.51
N THR A 405 -42.39 -2.07 0.41
CA THR A 405 -43.70 -1.65 -0.12
C THR A 405 -43.63 -0.67 -1.30
N LEU A 406 -42.43 -0.22 -1.65
CA LEU A 406 -42.13 0.90 -2.56
C LEU A 406 -42.90 2.18 -2.20
N ARG A 407 -43.21 2.35 -0.91
CA ARG A 407 -44.02 3.44 -0.36
C ARG A 407 -43.49 3.85 1.02
N LEU A 408 -43.73 5.11 1.38
CA LEU A 408 -43.36 5.68 2.68
C LEU A 408 -44.56 5.81 3.62
N GLY A 409 -45.43 4.79 3.64
CA GLY A 409 -46.61 4.76 4.53
C GLY A 409 -47.81 4.05 3.92
N ASP A 410 -48.76 3.69 4.80
CA ASP A 410 -50.03 3.08 4.42
C ASP A 410 -51.11 4.14 4.11
N PRO A 411 -52.00 3.87 3.13
CA PRO A 411 -53.10 4.77 2.83
C PRO A 411 -54.15 4.79 3.96
N GLN A 412 -54.64 5.99 4.30
CA GLN A 412 -55.72 6.17 5.28
C GLN A 412 -57.10 5.86 4.66
N GLU A 413 -57.39 4.58 4.42
CA GLU A 413 -58.61 4.14 3.72
C GLU A 413 -59.91 4.64 4.38
N GLY A 414 -59.94 4.75 5.71
CA GLY A 414 -61.09 5.30 6.43
C GLY A 414 -61.37 6.77 6.12
N MET A 415 -60.32 7.59 5.93
CA MET A 415 -60.45 8.99 5.55
C MET A 415 -60.82 9.13 4.07
N ARG A 416 -60.23 8.29 3.21
CA ARG A 416 -60.58 8.24 1.77
C ARG A 416 -62.06 7.94 1.56
N LYS A 417 -62.60 6.94 2.29
CA LYS A 417 -64.02 6.59 2.26
C LYS A 417 -64.92 7.75 2.70
N LYS A 418 -64.55 8.47 3.77
CA LYS A 418 -65.29 9.66 4.25
C LYS A 418 -65.31 10.78 3.20
N LEU A 419 -64.26 10.92 2.41
CA LEU A 419 -64.12 11.93 1.35
C LEU A 419 -64.65 11.48 -0.01
N GLY A 420 -65.25 10.29 -0.12
CA GLY A 420 -65.75 9.75 -1.40
C GLY A 420 -64.65 9.37 -2.41
N LEU A 421 -63.40 9.21 -1.96
CA LEU A 421 -62.27 8.86 -2.82
C LEU A 421 -62.17 7.33 -3.01
N PRO A 422 -61.75 6.86 -4.20
CA PRO A 422 -61.55 5.43 -4.45
C PRO A 422 -60.41 4.86 -3.58
N PRO A 423 -60.43 3.56 -3.25
CA PRO A 423 -59.36 2.91 -2.48
C PRO A 423 -58.03 2.96 -3.25
N VAL A 424 -56.91 3.01 -2.54
CA VAL A 424 -55.60 3.02 -3.20
C VAL A 424 -55.29 1.62 -3.71
N LYS A 425 -55.04 1.49 -5.02
CA LYS A 425 -54.57 0.23 -5.60
C LYS A 425 -53.25 -0.18 -4.92
N LYS A 426 -53.24 -1.34 -4.29
CA LYS A 426 -52.07 -1.90 -3.57
C LYS A 426 -51.14 -2.71 -4.47
N THR A 427 -51.40 -2.79 -5.77
CA THR A 427 -50.56 -3.52 -6.72
C THR A 427 -49.17 -2.89 -6.77
N LEU A 428 -48.20 -3.65 -6.26
CA LEU A 428 -46.78 -3.41 -6.41
C LEU A 428 -46.39 -3.86 -7.81
N ASP A 429 -45.62 -3.07 -8.55
CA ASP A 429 -45.06 -3.49 -9.84
C ASP A 429 -43.99 -4.57 -9.58
N PRO A 430 -44.24 -5.85 -9.92
CA PRO A 430 -43.32 -6.93 -9.59
C PRO A 430 -42.01 -6.84 -10.38
N GLU A 431 -42.06 -6.30 -11.60
CA GLU A 431 -40.89 -6.15 -12.46
C GLU A 431 -39.96 -5.06 -11.92
N PHE A 432 -40.53 -3.90 -11.56
CA PHE A 432 -39.76 -2.83 -10.95
C PHE A 432 -39.18 -3.22 -9.59
N LYS A 433 -39.93 -3.96 -8.76
CA LYS A 433 -39.44 -4.50 -7.49
C LYS A 433 -38.27 -5.46 -7.69
N ARG A 434 -38.37 -6.35 -8.69
CA ARG A 434 -37.28 -7.26 -9.06
C ARG A 434 -36.03 -6.50 -9.50
N ILE A 435 -36.19 -5.46 -10.34
CA ILE A 435 -35.06 -4.61 -10.78
C ILE A 435 -34.39 -3.95 -9.57
N ILE A 436 -35.17 -3.40 -8.63
CA ILE A 436 -34.65 -2.80 -7.41
C ILE A 436 -33.87 -3.85 -6.59
N ASP A 437 -34.44 -5.03 -6.36
CA ASP A 437 -33.79 -6.08 -5.57
C ASP A 437 -32.52 -6.64 -6.24
N GLU A 438 -32.44 -6.64 -7.57
CA GLU A 438 -31.28 -7.11 -8.35
C GLU A 438 -30.17 -6.06 -8.52
N ASN A 439 -30.49 -4.76 -8.44
CA ASN A 439 -29.55 -3.66 -8.76
C ASN A 439 -29.16 -2.78 -7.56
N ILE A 440 -29.60 -3.11 -6.35
CA ILE A 440 -29.05 -2.47 -5.15
C ILE A 440 -27.69 -3.09 -4.84
N LEU A 441 -26.64 -2.33 -5.19
CA LEU A 441 -25.23 -2.48 -4.82
C LEU A 441 -24.88 -1.65 -3.58
#